data_AF-A0A1Z1W9D3-F1
#
_entry.id   AF-A0A1Z1W9D3-F1
#
_cell.length_a   1.000
_cell.length_b   1.000
_cell.length_c   1.000
_cell.angle_alpha   90.00
_cell.angle_beta   90.00
_cell.angle_gamma   90.00
#
_symmetry.space_group_name_H-M   'P 1'
#
loop_
_entity.id
_entity.type
_entity.pdbx_description
1 polymer ?
#
loop_
_entity_poly.entity_id
_entity_poly.type
_entity_poly.pdbx_seq_one_letter_code
_entity_poly.pdbx_strand_id
1 'polypeptide(L)'
;MTQKLTVRLVGRDLPGAECGDYRDVHVGVQRGAEPDQLVRADAAEAVFEFEVAVVAAPDGSRDFKGPYVQGKRGERFFYLTWGELPPGGQFAMFRRAKLWFGDLPEAAGAVVGEVGLTDRAGMPLCAGVRPPGVVWG
;
A
#
# COMPACT_ATOMS: atom_id res chain seq x y z
N MET A 1 13.45 20.56 -8.28
CA MET A 1 13.14 20.74 -6.85
C MET A 1 12.59 19.43 -6.31
N THR A 2 12.88 19.10 -5.05
CA THR A 2 12.38 17.89 -4.40
C THR A 2 11.42 18.31 -3.29
N GLN A 3 10.19 17.84 -3.35
CA GLN A 3 9.16 18.07 -2.32
C GLN A 3 8.94 16.77 -1.54
N LYS A 4 8.67 16.86 -0.24
CA LYS A 4 8.18 15.72 0.53
C LYS A 4 6.66 15.60 0.42
N LEU A 5 6.17 14.39 0.22
CA LEU A 5 4.76 14.05 0.23
C LEU A 5 4.52 12.96 1.26
N THR A 6 3.61 13.23 2.20
CA THR A 6 3.08 12.25 3.15
C THR A 6 1.90 11.53 2.50
N VAL A 7 1.96 10.21 2.43
CA VAL A 7 0.85 9.38 1.97
C VAL A 7 0.26 8.70 3.18
N ARG A 8 -1.03 8.94 3.42
CA ARG A 8 -1.81 8.24 4.45
C ARG A 8 -2.86 7.39 3.76
N LEU A 9 -2.83 6.08 3.96
CA LEU A 9 -3.81 5.15 3.40
C LEU A 9 -4.60 4.50 4.53
N VAL A 10 -5.93 4.58 4.45
CA VAL A 10 -6.86 3.92 5.36
C VAL A 10 -7.48 2.73 4.64
N GLY A 11 -7.17 1.54 5.12
CA GLY A 11 -7.73 0.28 4.70
C GLY A 11 -8.94 -0.10 5.55
N ARG A 12 -10.05 -0.47 4.90
CA ARG A 12 -11.26 -1.06 5.52
C ARG A 12 -11.56 -2.40 4.89
N ASP A 13 -12.60 -3.09 5.37
CA ASP A 13 -13.04 -4.39 4.85
C ASP A 13 -11.88 -5.39 4.76
N LEU A 14 -11.21 -5.64 5.89
CA LEU A 14 -10.06 -6.53 5.96
C LEU A 14 -10.49 -8.00 5.79
N PRO A 15 -9.63 -8.87 5.23
CA PRO A 15 -10.01 -10.24 4.86
C PRO A 15 -10.17 -11.21 6.04
N GLY A 16 -9.92 -10.75 7.28
CA GLY A 16 -9.86 -11.59 8.47
C GLY A 16 -8.46 -12.15 8.74
N ALA A 17 -8.19 -12.53 9.99
CA ALA A 17 -6.95 -13.21 10.37
C ALA A 17 -6.86 -14.65 9.82
N GLU A 18 -7.97 -15.19 9.31
CA GLU A 18 -8.04 -16.44 8.55
C GLU A 18 -8.74 -16.16 7.22
N CYS A 19 -8.09 -16.47 6.09
CA CYS A 19 -8.67 -16.35 4.76
C CYS A 19 -8.11 -17.43 3.83
N GLY A 20 -8.98 -18.23 3.21
CA GLY A 20 -8.56 -19.43 2.49
C GLY A 20 -7.82 -20.39 3.43
N ASP A 21 -6.61 -20.79 3.06
CA ASP A 21 -5.76 -21.68 3.86
C ASP A 21 -4.80 -20.94 4.81
N TYR A 22 -4.79 -19.60 4.79
CA TYR A 22 -3.85 -18.78 5.54
C TYR A 22 -4.37 -18.42 6.93
N ARG A 23 -3.48 -18.38 7.92
CA ARG A 23 -3.76 -18.02 9.32
C ARG A 23 -2.83 -16.92 9.82
N ASP A 24 -3.21 -16.27 10.92
CA ASP A 24 -2.48 -15.13 11.48
C ASP A 24 -2.11 -14.11 10.39
N VAL A 25 -3.08 -13.81 9.53
CA VAL A 25 -2.89 -12.94 8.38
C VAL A 25 -2.68 -11.51 8.85
N HIS A 26 -1.65 -10.87 8.33
CA HIS A 26 -1.38 -9.45 8.52
C HIS A 26 -1.25 -8.76 7.17
N VAL A 27 -1.53 -7.46 7.16
CA VAL A 27 -1.31 -6.56 6.03
C VAL A 27 -0.33 -5.47 6.43
N GLY A 28 0.57 -5.09 5.52
CA GLY A 28 1.49 -3.98 5.70
C GLY A 28 1.73 -3.24 4.39
N VAL A 29 2.35 -2.07 4.49
CA VAL A 29 2.96 -1.39 3.34
C VAL A 29 4.36 -1.96 3.13
N GLN A 30 4.83 -2.13 1.90
CA GLN A 30 6.18 -2.65 1.65
C GLN A 30 7.24 -1.52 1.64
N ARG A 31 8.32 -1.69 2.42
CA ARG A 31 9.50 -0.83 2.46
C ARG A 31 10.71 -1.59 1.93
N GLY A 32 11.16 -1.27 0.71
CA GLY A 32 12.18 -2.06 0.02
C GLY A 32 11.65 -3.47 -0.26
N ALA A 33 12.29 -4.50 0.32
CA ALA A 33 11.85 -5.89 0.21
C ALA A 33 10.94 -6.36 1.35
N GLU A 34 10.90 -5.61 2.46
CA GLU A 34 10.27 -6.04 3.71
C GLU A 34 8.87 -5.43 3.88
N PRO A 35 7.95 -6.11 4.58
CA PRO A 35 6.75 -5.47 5.08
C PRO A 35 7.10 -4.43 6.16
N ASP A 36 6.28 -3.41 6.28
CA ASP A 36 6.35 -2.38 7.31
C ASP A 36 4.93 -2.06 7.81
N GLN A 37 4.83 -1.53 9.02
CA GLN A 37 3.57 -1.11 9.65
C GLN A 37 2.50 -2.22 9.63
N LEU A 38 2.88 -3.45 10.00
CA LEU A 38 1.97 -4.60 9.96
C LEU A 38 0.76 -4.42 10.88
N VAL A 39 -0.42 -4.69 10.34
CA VAL A 39 -1.71 -4.69 11.03
C VAL A 39 -2.35 -6.07 10.86
N ARG A 40 -2.91 -6.64 11.93
CA ARG A 40 -3.67 -7.89 11.82
C ARG A 40 -4.87 -7.72 10.90
N ALA A 41 -5.11 -8.71 10.05
CA ALA A 41 -6.17 -8.64 9.06
C ALA A 41 -7.59 -8.83 9.64
N ASP A 42 -7.76 -8.97 10.95
CA ASP A 42 -9.03 -8.93 11.68
C ASP A 42 -9.27 -7.58 12.41
N ALA A 43 -8.39 -6.59 12.23
CA ALA A 43 -8.60 -5.25 12.77
C ALA A 43 -9.80 -4.55 12.09
N ALA A 44 -10.40 -3.57 12.78
CA ALA A 44 -11.48 -2.77 12.22
C ALA A 44 -11.01 -1.88 11.05
N GLU A 45 -9.76 -1.43 11.10
CA GLU A 45 -9.10 -0.69 10.03
C GLU A 45 -7.58 -0.91 10.08
N ALA A 46 -6.92 -0.70 8.94
CA ALA A 46 -5.47 -0.63 8.83
C ALA A 46 -5.05 0.75 8.33
N VAL A 47 -4.22 1.47 9.09
CA VAL A 47 -3.75 2.81 8.71
C VAL A 47 -2.26 2.75 8.45
N PHE A 48 -1.85 3.17 7.25
CA PHE A 48 -0.45 3.28 6.86
C PHE A 48 -0.12 4.73 6.58
N GLU A 49 0.99 5.23 7.14
CA GLU A 49 1.47 6.58 6.90
C GLU A 49 2.97 6.56 6.60
N PHE A 50 3.35 7.14 5.46
CA PHE A 50 4.75 7.17 5.05
C PHE A 50 5.09 8.35 4.15
N GLU A 51 6.36 8.76 4.18
CA GLU A 51 6.87 9.84 3.32
C GLU A 51 7.50 9.30 2.04
N VAL A 52 7.27 10.01 0.94
CA VAL A 52 8.00 9.87 -0.32
C VAL A 52 8.50 11.23 -0.81
N ALA A 53 9.52 11.22 -1.66
CA ALA A 53 10.02 12.42 -2.32
C ALA A 53 9.41 12.54 -3.72
N VAL A 54 8.79 13.68 -4.01
CA VAL A 54 8.30 14.06 -5.33
C VAL A 54 9.39 14.88 -6.02
N VAL A 55 9.79 14.46 -7.22
CA VAL A 55 10.80 15.14 -8.02
C VAL A 55 10.25 15.46 -9.41
N ALA A 56 10.61 16.61 -9.94
CA ALA A 56 10.35 16.93 -11.34
C ALA A 56 11.26 16.09 -12.25
N ALA A 57 10.68 15.40 -13.22
CA ALA A 57 11.38 14.73 -14.29
C ALA A 57 11.76 15.72 -15.41
N PRO A 58 12.73 15.39 -16.27
CA PRO A 58 13.16 16.28 -17.37
C PRO A 58 12.05 16.65 -18.37
N ASP A 59 11.02 15.81 -18.50
CA ASP A 59 9.85 16.04 -19.35
C ASP A 59 8.73 16.85 -18.65
N GLY A 60 9.00 17.35 -17.44
CA GLY A 60 8.05 18.09 -16.62
C GLY A 60 7.09 17.22 -15.80
N SER A 61 7.11 15.89 -15.97
CA SER A 61 6.25 14.98 -15.19
C SER A 61 6.76 14.81 -13.75
N ARG A 62 5.89 14.34 -12.85
CA ARG A 62 6.27 13.94 -11.49
C ARG A 62 6.91 12.55 -11.51
N ASP A 63 8.06 12.39 -10.86
CA ASP A 63 8.59 11.08 -10.45
C ASP A 63 8.64 11.01 -8.93
N PHE A 64 8.65 9.80 -8.39
CA PHE A 64 8.61 9.53 -6.96
C PHE A 64 9.84 8.73 -6.55
N LYS A 65 10.39 9.03 -5.38
CA LYS A 65 11.55 8.35 -4.80
C LYS A 65 11.34 8.09 -3.32
N GLY A 66 12.00 7.06 -2.81
CA GLY A 66 11.94 6.69 -1.40
C GLY A 66 11.84 5.17 -1.22
N PRO A 67 11.96 4.69 0.02
CA PRO A 67 12.02 3.25 0.28
C PRO A 67 10.67 2.55 0.07
N TYR A 68 9.56 3.28 0.10
CA TYR A 68 8.22 2.75 -0.20
C TYR A 68 7.89 2.79 -1.71
N VAL A 69 8.75 3.40 -2.52
CA VAL A 69 8.51 3.56 -3.96
C VAL A 69 9.08 2.38 -4.74
N GLN A 70 8.22 1.78 -5.56
CA GLN A 70 8.51 0.64 -6.41
C GLN A 70 8.21 0.98 -7.88
N GLY A 71 8.63 0.10 -8.78
CA GLY A 71 8.41 0.25 -10.23
C GLY A 71 9.40 1.21 -10.89
N LYS A 72 9.33 1.30 -12.21
CA LYS A 72 10.15 2.23 -13.02
C LYS A 72 9.51 3.62 -13.06
N ARG A 73 10.29 4.64 -13.45
CA ARG A 73 9.78 6.00 -13.69
C ARG A 73 8.57 5.95 -14.65
N GLY A 74 7.53 6.73 -14.34
CA GLY A 74 6.25 6.75 -15.07
C GLY A 74 5.26 5.65 -14.65
N GLU A 75 5.73 4.62 -13.94
CA GLU A 75 4.93 3.50 -13.43
C GLU A 75 5.24 3.27 -11.94
N ARG A 76 5.38 4.37 -11.17
CA ARG A 76 5.67 4.29 -9.75
C ARG A 76 4.44 3.85 -8.97
N PHE A 77 4.65 2.93 -8.04
CA PHE A 77 3.61 2.44 -7.14
C PHE A 77 4.22 2.08 -5.79
N PHE A 78 3.38 1.85 -4.78
CA PHE A 78 3.76 1.19 -3.53
C PHE A 78 2.94 -0.09 -3.37
N TYR A 79 3.46 -1.04 -2.59
CA TYR A 79 2.75 -2.30 -2.34
C TYR A 79 2.01 -2.25 -1.01
N LEU A 80 0.78 -2.77 -1.02
CA LEU A 80 0.25 -3.50 0.13
C LEU A 80 0.67 -4.96 0.02
N THR A 81 1.05 -5.55 1.15
CA THR A 81 1.53 -6.92 1.24
C THR A 81 0.84 -7.67 2.37
N TRP A 82 0.41 -8.89 2.06
CA TRP A 82 -0.22 -9.80 3.00
C TRP A 82 0.65 -11.03 3.19
N GLY A 83 0.69 -11.49 4.43
CA GLY A 83 1.46 -12.65 4.84
C GLY A 83 0.97 -13.22 6.15
N GLU A 84 1.35 -14.46 6.40
CA GLU A 84 1.17 -15.09 7.71
C GLU A 84 2.27 -14.61 8.63
N LEU A 85 1.92 -14.25 9.86
CA LEU A 85 2.88 -13.90 10.91
C LEU A 85 2.43 -14.55 12.24
N PRO A 86 2.73 -15.84 12.44
CA PRO A 86 2.42 -16.50 13.69
C PRO A 86 3.26 -15.93 14.84
N PRO A 87 2.79 -16.02 16.09
CA PRO A 87 3.55 -15.54 17.26
C PRO A 87 4.98 -16.11 17.32
N GLY A 88 5.97 -15.22 17.37
CA GLY A 88 7.39 -15.60 17.39
C GLY A 88 7.95 -16.11 16.05
N GLY A 89 7.15 -16.10 14.99
CA GLY A 89 7.55 -16.47 13.63
C GLY A 89 8.10 -15.30 12.81
N GLN A 90 8.38 -15.60 11.54
CA GLN A 90 8.74 -14.62 10.52
C GLN A 90 7.57 -14.38 9.58
N PHE A 91 7.51 -13.19 8.99
CA PHE A 91 6.47 -12.86 8.02
C PHE A 91 6.65 -13.67 6.73
N ALA A 92 5.67 -14.51 6.40
CA ALA A 92 5.63 -15.29 5.18
C ALA A 92 4.64 -14.66 4.20
N MET A 93 5.14 -13.85 3.27
CA MET A 93 4.33 -13.19 2.25
C MET A 93 3.63 -14.21 1.33
N PHE A 94 2.33 -14.04 1.09
CA PHE A 94 1.60 -14.85 0.11
C PHE A 94 0.83 -14.02 -0.94
N ARG A 95 0.59 -12.72 -0.71
CA ARG A 95 -0.18 -11.88 -1.64
C ARG A 95 0.24 -10.41 -1.58
N ARG A 96 0.11 -9.69 -2.70
CA ARG A 96 0.38 -8.25 -2.81
C ARG A 96 -0.57 -7.54 -3.77
N ALA A 97 -0.77 -6.24 -3.53
CA ALA A 97 -1.50 -5.33 -4.40
C ALA A 97 -0.71 -4.03 -4.61
N LYS A 98 -0.76 -3.44 -5.81
CA LYS A 98 -0.07 -2.20 -6.18
C LYS A 98 -1.04 -1.02 -6.13
N LEU A 99 -0.66 0.05 -5.43
CA LEU A 99 -1.32 1.34 -5.50
C LEU A 99 -0.41 2.36 -6.16
N TRP A 100 -0.93 3.13 -7.10
CA TRP A 100 -0.11 3.87 -8.06
C TRP A 100 0.02 5.34 -7.67
N PHE A 101 1.25 5.84 -7.60
CA PHE A 101 1.50 7.26 -7.30
C PHE A 101 0.97 8.19 -8.40
N GLY A 102 0.86 7.70 -9.63
CA GLY A 102 0.29 8.45 -10.76
C GLY A 102 -1.20 8.75 -10.61
N ASP A 103 -1.92 8.06 -9.72
CA ASP A 103 -3.34 8.32 -9.45
C ASP A 103 -3.55 9.33 -8.31
N LEU A 104 -2.47 9.75 -7.63
CA LEU A 104 -2.57 10.73 -6.55
C LEU A 104 -2.87 12.12 -7.12
N PRO A 105 -3.77 12.90 -6.49
CA PRO A 105 -3.95 14.30 -6.83
C PRO A 105 -2.65 15.09 -6.67
N GLU A 106 -2.63 16.31 -7.22
CA GLU A 106 -1.60 17.27 -6.86
C GLU A 106 -1.85 17.75 -5.43
N ALA A 107 -0.83 17.64 -4.57
CA ALA A 107 -0.93 18.01 -3.16
C ALA A 107 0.36 18.69 -2.70
N ALA A 108 0.23 19.68 -1.81
CA ALA A 108 1.36 20.49 -1.36
C ALA A 108 2.18 19.84 -0.22
N GLY A 109 1.79 18.66 0.27
CA GLY A 109 2.55 17.98 1.32
C GLY A 109 1.94 16.70 1.88
N ALA A 110 0.62 16.49 1.75
CA ALA A 110 -0.03 15.25 2.20
C ALA A 110 -1.19 14.85 1.28
N VAL A 111 -1.46 13.55 1.19
CA VAL A 111 -2.61 12.98 0.49
C VAL A 111 -3.20 11.85 1.33
N VAL A 112 -4.53 11.72 1.33
CA VAL A 112 -5.23 10.65 2.05
C VAL A 112 -5.93 9.74 1.06
N GLY A 113 -5.75 8.44 1.23
CA GLY A 113 -6.43 7.42 0.44
C GLY A 113 -7.31 6.52 1.29
N GLU A 114 -8.38 6.01 0.69
CA GLU A 114 -9.26 4.98 1.27
C GLU A 114 -9.39 3.79 0.32
N VAL A 115 -9.27 2.58 0.86
CA VAL A 115 -9.30 1.32 0.07
C VAL A 115 -9.95 0.19 0.86
N GLY A 116 -10.81 -0.60 0.21
CA GLY A 116 -11.29 -1.87 0.76
C GLY A 116 -10.24 -2.95 0.56
N LEU A 117 -9.88 -3.74 1.57
CA LEU A 117 -8.70 -4.63 1.55
C LEU A 117 -9.01 -6.08 1.16
N THR A 118 -10.25 -6.38 0.81
CA THR A 118 -10.74 -7.71 0.42
C THR A 118 -11.31 -7.70 -1.00
N ASP A 119 -10.98 -8.72 -1.78
CA ASP A 119 -11.51 -8.94 -3.12
C ASP A 119 -12.88 -9.64 -3.09
N ARG A 120 -13.50 -9.82 -4.26
CA ARG A 120 -14.84 -10.43 -4.36
C ARG A 120 -14.90 -11.89 -3.93
N ALA A 121 -13.76 -12.57 -3.80
CA ALA A 121 -13.68 -13.95 -3.34
C ALA A 121 -13.47 -14.05 -1.83
N GLY A 122 -13.45 -12.93 -1.10
CA GLY A 122 -13.13 -12.91 0.33
C GLY A 122 -11.64 -13.05 0.62
N MET A 123 -10.78 -12.93 -0.39
CA MET A 123 -9.32 -13.00 -0.22
C MET A 123 -8.73 -11.58 -0.17
N PRO A 124 -7.49 -11.39 0.31
CA PRO A 124 -6.91 -10.05 0.30
C PRO A 124 -6.86 -9.45 -1.09
N LEU A 125 -6.90 -8.12 -1.23
CA LEU A 125 -6.72 -7.48 -2.53
C LEU A 125 -5.45 -7.95 -3.26
N CYS A 126 -5.48 -7.94 -4.59
CA CYS A 126 -4.35 -8.33 -5.42
C CYS A 126 -4.21 -7.45 -6.67
N ALA A 127 -3.15 -7.71 -7.46
CA ALA A 127 -2.89 -7.04 -8.74
C ALA A 127 -2.72 -5.51 -8.62
N GLY A 128 -3.25 -4.74 -9.56
CA GLY A 128 -3.17 -3.27 -9.59
C GLY A 128 -4.47 -2.64 -9.14
N VAL A 129 -4.43 -1.84 -8.08
CA VAL A 129 -5.56 -1.10 -7.52
C VAL A 129 -5.47 0.34 -8.01
N ARG A 130 -6.46 0.76 -8.80
CA ARG A 130 -6.65 2.11 -9.32
C ARG A 130 -8.02 2.62 -8.86
N PRO A 131 -8.31 3.93 -8.93
CA PRO A 131 -9.69 4.41 -8.85
C PRO A 131 -10.61 3.64 -9.82
N PRO A 132 -11.85 3.29 -9.42
CA PRO A 132 -12.50 3.61 -8.15
C PRO A 132 -12.18 2.66 -6.98
N GLY A 133 -11.30 1.67 -7.15
CA GLY A 133 -10.94 0.72 -6.09
C GLY A 133 -10.11 1.32 -4.94
N VAL A 134 -9.54 2.50 -5.15
CA VAL A 134 -8.99 3.38 -4.12
C VAL A 134 -9.51 4.79 -4.40
N VAL A 135 -9.89 5.51 -3.35
CA VAL A 135 -10.34 6.91 -3.43
C VAL A 135 -9.28 7.79 -2.78
N TRP A 136 -8.89 8.88 -3.44
CA TRP A 136 -7.88 9.82 -2.94
C TRP A 136 -8.50 11.20 -2.71
N GLY A 137 -8.07 11.89 -1.64
CA GLY A 137 -8.48 13.24 -1.25
C GLY A 137 -7.34 14.06 -0.66
#